data_AF-A0A8H6LWQ5-F1
#
_entry.id   AF-A0A8H6LWQ5-F1
#
_cell.length_a   1.000
_cell.length_b   1.000
_cell.length_c   1.000
_cell.angle_alpha   90.00
_cell.angle_beta   90.00
_cell.angle_gamma   90.00
#
_symmetry.space_group_name_H-M   'P 1'
#
loop_
_entity.id
_entity.type
_entity.pdbx_description
1 polymer ?
#
loop_
_entity_poly.entity_id
_entity_poly.type
_entity_poly.pdbx_seq_one_letter_code
_entity_poly.pdbx_strand_id
1 'polypeptide(L)' 'MWAEEFPSSHEPLKALGQPGTFMYLETLVFSGTPIEDFDLIFLHHLPKLSVLDLNDTGIGNEAVFLLVPLKRM' A
#
# COMPACT_ATOMS: atom_id res chain seq x y z
N MET A 1 5.96 -5.97 31.63
CA MET A 1 5.20 -4.72 31.42
C MET A 1 4.77 -4.75 29.97
N TRP A 2 3.47 -4.82 29.73
CA TRP A 2 2.90 -5.27 28.47
C TRP A 2 3.08 -4.18 27.41
N ALA A 3 3.73 -4.50 26.30
CA ALA A 3 3.42 -3.79 25.06
C ALA A 3 2.11 -4.40 24.60
N GLU A 4 1.02 -3.66 24.78
CA GLU A 4 -0.23 -3.97 24.08
C GLU A 4 0.14 -4.05 22.60
N GLU A 5 0.00 -5.22 21.99
CA GLU A 5 -0.01 -5.38 20.55
C GLU A 5 -1.19 -4.54 20.05
N PHE A 6 -0.93 -3.29 19.68
CA PHE A 6 -1.87 -2.49 18.91
C PHE A 6 -2.22 -3.35 17.70
N PRO A 7 -3.49 -3.73 17.47
CA PRO A 7 -3.87 -4.36 16.21
C PRO A 7 -3.38 -3.41 15.11
N SER A 8 -2.47 -3.89 14.25
CA SER A 8 -1.84 -3.04 13.25
C SER A 8 -2.96 -2.32 12.49
N SER A 9 -2.94 -0.98 12.52
CA SER A 9 -3.98 -0.08 12.01
C SER A 9 -4.28 -0.24 10.51
N HIS A 10 -3.62 -1.20 9.86
CA HIS A 10 -3.53 -1.42 8.44
C HIS A 10 -4.30 -2.68 7.99
N GLU A 11 -5.09 -3.31 8.86
CA GLU A 11 -6.02 -4.41 8.51
C GLU A 11 -6.82 -4.14 7.21
N PRO A 12 -7.40 -2.93 6.97
CA PRO A 12 -8.09 -2.64 5.72
C PRO A 12 -7.20 -2.70 4.47
N LEU A 13 -5.90 -2.42 4.58
CA LEU A 13 -4.97 -2.41 3.45
C LEU A 13 -4.68 -3.83 2.94
N LYS A 14 -4.81 -4.85 3.80
CA LYS A 14 -4.68 -6.26 3.40
C LYS A 14 -5.67 -6.64 2.29
N ALA A 15 -6.84 -6.00 2.24
CA ALA A 15 -7.83 -6.25 1.20
C ALA A 15 -7.26 -5.94 -0.20
N LEU A 16 -6.41 -4.92 -0.34
CA LEU A 16 -5.76 -4.55 -1.61
C LEU A 16 -4.83 -5.66 -2.10
N GLY A 17 -4.26 -6.45 -1.19
CA GLY A 17 -3.36 -7.56 -1.49
C GLY A 17 -4.08 -8.82 -1.96
N GLN A 18 -5.42 -8.88 -1.92
CA GLN A 18 -6.15 -10.06 -2.35
C GLN A 18 -6.20 -10.13 -3.89
N PRO A 19 -5.62 -11.17 -4.53
CA PRO A 19 -5.64 -11.31 -5.97
C PRO A 19 -7.07 -11.39 -6.51
N GLY A 20 -7.33 -10.79 -7.68
CA GLY A 20 -8.62 -10.92 -8.36
C GLY A 20 -9.72 -9.95 -7.89
N THR A 21 -9.46 -9.07 -6.92
CA THR A 21 -10.46 -8.15 -6.37
C THR A 21 -10.51 -6.83 -7.14
N PHE A 22 -9.45 -6.03 -7.08
CA PHE A 22 -9.36 -4.69 -7.64
C PHE A 22 -8.84 -4.68 -9.10
N MET A 23 -9.45 -5.51 -9.95
CA MET A 23 -9.01 -5.74 -11.35
C MET A 23 -9.18 -4.51 -12.27
N TYR A 24 -9.83 -3.46 -11.78
CA TYR A 24 -10.14 -2.23 -12.52
C TYR A 24 -9.66 -0.96 -11.80
N LEU A 25 -8.95 -1.08 -10.67
CA LEU A 25 -8.47 0.08 -9.94
C LEU A 25 -7.29 0.71 -10.67
N GLU A 26 -7.46 1.94 -11.13
CA GLU A 26 -6.43 2.70 -11.87
C GLU A 26 -5.77 3.77 -11.01
N THR A 27 -6.51 4.35 -10.07
CA THR A 27 -6.04 5.40 -9.17
C THR A 27 -6.24 5.00 -7.73
N LEU A 28 -5.19 5.13 -6.93
CA LEU A 28 -5.21 4.92 -5.49
C LEU A 28 -4.54 6.11 -4.80
N VAL A 29 -5.23 6.68 -3.81
CA VAL A 29 -4.79 7.87 -3.08
C VAL A 29 -4.70 7.55 -1.60
N PHE A 30 -3.50 7.66 -1.04
CA PHE A 30 -3.23 7.56 0.40
C PHE A 30 -2.91 8.90 1.04
N SER A 31 -3.11 10.02 0.33
CA SER A 31 -2.66 11.31 0.83
C SER A 31 -3.18 11.63 2.24
N GLY A 32 -2.28 12.02 3.15
CA GLY A 32 -2.60 12.27 4.56
C GLY A 32 -2.89 11.03 5.40
N THR A 33 -2.72 9.82 4.84
CA THR A 33 -2.95 8.54 5.54
C THR A 33 -1.64 8.03 6.14
N PRO A 34 -1.59 7.70 7.45
CA PRO A 34 -0.39 7.21 8.11
C PRO A 34 -0.13 5.73 7.76
N ILE A 35 0.42 5.49 6.58
CA ILE A 35 0.92 4.19 6.14
C ILE A 35 2.45 4.12 6.27
N GLU A 36 2.97 2.90 6.42
CA GLU A 36 4.40 2.59 6.49
C GLU A 36 4.87 1.91 5.20
N ASP A 37 6.18 1.86 4.97
CA ASP A 37 6.76 1.30 3.73
C ASP A 37 6.20 -0.07 3.39
N PHE A 38 6.14 -0.97 4.38
CA PHE A 38 5.71 -2.35 4.19
C PHE A 38 4.23 -2.49 3.78
N ASP A 39 3.39 -1.48 4.02
CA ASP A 39 1.99 -1.50 3.56
C ASP A 39 1.88 -1.51 2.03
N LEU A 40 2.89 -0.99 1.32
CA LEU A 40 2.91 -0.95 -0.14
C LEU A 40 2.98 -2.34 -0.78
N ILE A 41 3.33 -3.39 -0.03
CA ILE A 41 3.34 -4.77 -0.53
C ILE A 41 1.96 -5.22 -1.03
N PHE A 42 0.88 -4.69 -0.43
CA PHE A 42 -0.48 -5.04 -0.80
C PHE A 42 -0.85 -4.51 -2.20
N LEU A 43 -0.08 -3.57 -2.75
CA LEU A 43 -0.37 -2.99 -4.07
C LEU A 43 0.07 -3.88 -5.24
N HIS A 44 0.90 -4.90 -5.00
CA HIS A 44 1.49 -5.75 -6.05
C HIS A 44 0.45 -6.53 -6.86
N HIS A 45 -0.75 -6.71 -6.30
CA HIS A 45 -1.85 -7.43 -6.93
C HIS A 45 -2.86 -6.52 -7.63
N LEU A 46 -2.56 -5.24 -7.82
CA LEU A 46 -3.42 -4.27 -8.49
C LEU A 46 -3.04 -4.16 -9.96
N PRO A 47 -3.57 -5.03 -10.85
CA PRO A 47 -3.05 -5.20 -12.20
C PRO A 47 -3.29 -3.98 -13.09
N LYS A 48 -4.14 -3.05 -12.66
CA LYS A 48 -4.53 -1.83 -13.40
C LYS A 48 -4.04 -0.52 -12.82
N LEU A 49 -3.35 -0.54 -11.68
CA LEU A 49 -2.90 0.68 -11.03
C LEU A 49 -1.94 1.46 -11.95
N SER A 50 -2.20 2.75 -12.11
CA SER A 50 -1.43 3.66 -12.96
C SER A 50 -1.10 4.98 -12.25
N VAL A 51 -1.95 5.39 -11.30
CA VAL A 51 -1.76 6.58 -10.47
C VAL A 51 -1.75 6.16 -9.00
N LEU A 52 -0.66 6.48 -8.31
CA LEU A 52 -0.50 6.26 -6.88
C LEU A 52 -0.05 7.57 -6.23
N ASP A 53 -0.88 8.10 -5.33
CA ASP A 53 -0.57 9.30 -4.55
C ASP A 53 -0.22 8.89 -3.11
N LEU A 54 0.98 9.31 -2.68
CA LEU A 54 1.58 9.02 -1.38
C LEU A 54 1.97 10.30 -0.61
N ASN A 55 1.42 11.45 -0.99
CA ASN A 55 1.74 12.74 -0.36
C ASN A 55 1.35 12.75 1.13
N ASP A 56 2.18 13.33 1.99
CA ASP A 56 1.90 13.46 3.42
C ASP A 56 1.56 12.12 4.12
N THR A 57 2.28 11.06 3.76
CA THR A 57 2.20 9.73 4.40
C THR A 57 3.39 9.49 5.33
N GLY A 58 3.45 8.31 5.96
CA GLY A 58 4.55 7.89 6.83
C GLY A 58 5.69 7.15 6.11
N ILE A 59 5.70 7.10 4.78
CA ILE A 59 6.68 6.33 4.01
C ILE A 59 8.07 6.98 3.99
N GLY A 60 9.11 6.14 4.01
CA GLY A 60 10.52 6.48 3.85
C GLY A 60 11.03 6.30 2.42
N ASN A 61 12.36 6.41 2.25
CA ASN A 61 13.00 6.27 0.94
C ASN A 61 12.99 4.81 0.46
N GLU A 62 13.00 3.88 1.39
CA GLU A 62 13.04 2.44 1.16
C GLU A 62 11.75 1.94 0.49
N ALA A 63 10.63 2.64 0.67
CA ALA A 63 9.37 2.41 -0.04
C ALA A 63 9.52 2.29 -1.57
N VAL A 64 10.48 3.00 -2.18
CA VAL A 64 10.71 2.97 -3.63
C VAL A 64 11.00 1.56 -4.13
N PHE A 65 11.69 0.73 -3.34
CA PHE A 65 11.98 -0.66 -3.72
C PHE A 65 10.70 -1.51 -3.78
N LEU A 66 9.71 -1.21 -2.94
CA LEU A 66 8.42 -1.89 -2.92
C LEU A 66 7.49 -1.46 -4.05
N LEU A 67 7.79 -0.35 -4.74
CA LEU A 67 7.06 0.10 -5.93
C LEU A 67 7.58 -0.51 -7.23
N VAL A 68 8.79 -1.08 -7.23
CA VAL A 68 9.41 -1.68 -8.44
C VAL A 68 8.50 -2.74 -9.11
N PRO A 69 7.81 -3.64 -8.38
CA PRO A 69 6.92 -4.62 -8.99
C PRO A 69 5.68 -4.02 -9.67
N LEU A 70 5.31 -2.78 -9.34
CA LEU A 70 4.19 -2.07 -9.99
C LEU A 70 4.55 -1.56 -11.38
N LYS A 71 5.85 -1.54 -11.73
CA LYS A 71 6.31 -1.14 -13.05
C LYS A 71 5.82 -2.16 -14.07
N ARG A 72 4.74 -1.80 -14.75
CA ARG A 72 4.18 -2.56 -15.88
C ARG A 72 5.18 -2.53 -17.03
N MET A 73 5.54 -3.72 -17.53
CA MET A 73 6.25 -3.88 -18.81
C MET A 73 5.26 -3.75 -19.98
#